data_AF-A0A9P0QMR0-F1
#
_entry.id   AF-A0A9P0QMR0-F1
#
_cell.length_a   1.000
_cell.length_b   1.000
_cell.length_c   1.000
_cell.angle_alpha   90.00
_cell.angle_beta   90.00
_cell.angle_gamma   90.00
#
_symmetry.space_group_name_H-M   'P 1'
#
loop_
_entity.id
_entity.type
_entity.pdbx_description
1 polymer ?
#
loop_
_entity_poly.entity_id
_entity_poly.type
_entity_poly.pdbx_seq_one_letter_code
_entity_poly.pdbx_strand_id
1 'polypeptide(L)'
;MSKSDSTEQYDAVKAKLTQQILRKQELDAKLSKLEDKIYEKENEYFAESAHGNIVKGFDNFTKANTGGSHKKRIAYTDDDHIFSLSSASFVKSFARKQGLTGKNDELDEYEDSVEPTNGGVVPPGANTTPSRKRKGRTMDE
;
A
#
# COMPACT_ATOMS: atom_id res chain seq x y z
N MET A 1 -12.49 6.93 -41.70
CA MET A 1 -11.25 7.17 -40.93
C MET A 1 -10.06 6.71 -41.75
N SER A 2 -9.12 7.60 -41.97
CA SER A 2 -7.81 7.26 -42.55
C SER A 2 -7.02 6.42 -41.53
N LYS A 3 -6.10 5.58 -42.03
CA LYS A 3 -5.19 4.78 -41.19
C LYS A 3 -4.32 5.67 -40.30
N SER A 4 -4.01 6.90 -40.73
CA SER A 4 -3.31 7.93 -39.96
C SER A 4 -4.07 8.32 -38.68
N ASP A 5 -5.38 8.56 -38.81
CA ASP A 5 -6.25 8.98 -37.70
C ASP A 5 -6.28 7.91 -36.59
N SER A 6 -6.17 6.63 -36.97
CA SER A 6 -6.15 5.51 -36.03
C SER A 6 -4.82 5.41 -35.27
N THR A 7 -3.69 5.69 -35.94
CA THR A 7 -2.37 5.70 -35.30
C THR A 7 -2.22 6.89 -34.34
N GLU A 8 -2.68 8.08 -34.74
CA GLU A 8 -2.64 9.27 -33.88
C GLU A 8 -3.51 9.10 -32.63
N GLN A 9 -4.70 8.50 -32.77
CA GLN A 9 -5.55 8.16 -31.63
C GLN A 9 -4.87 7.14 -30.70
N TYR A 10 -4.21 6.13 -31.25
CA TYR A 10 -3.46 5.16 -30.46
C TYR A 10 -2.33 5.81 -29.66
N ASP A 11 -1.53 6.67 -30.29
CA ASP A 11 -0.43 7.36 -29.63
C ASP A 11 -0.92 8.32 -28.53
N ALA A 12 -2.04 9.01 -28.77
CA ALA A 12 -2.67 9.86 -27.76
C ALA A 12 -3.17 9.06 -26.55
N VAL A 13 -3.82 7.90 -26.78
CA VAL A 13 -4.29 7.01 -25.71
C VAL A 13 -3.12 6.41 -24.95
N LYS A 14 -2.04 6.01 -25.64
CA LYS A 14 -0.80 5.51 -25.03
C LYS A 14 -0.16 6.56 -24.13
N ALA A 15 -0.02 7.80 -24.60
CA ALA A 15 0.53 8.89 -23.79
C ALA A 15 -0.32 9.17 -22.53
N LYS A 16 -1.66 9.17 -22.68
CA LYS A 16 -2.59 9.33 -21.56
C LYS A 16 -2.47 8.20 -20.54
N LEU A 17 -2.34 6.95 -21.01
CA LEU A 17 -2.16 5.79 -20.14
C LEU A 17 -0.86 5.92 -19.33
N THR A 18 0.26 6.24 -19.98
CA THR A 18 1.55 6.46 -19.29
C THR A 18 1.44 7.55 -18.23
N GLN A 19 0.79 8.68 -18.55
CA GLN A 19 0.55 9.76 -17.59
C GLN A 19 -0.29 9.29 -16.39
N GLN A 20 -1.31 8.47 -16.63
CA GLN A 20 -2.16 7.93 -15.56
C GLN A 20 -1.40 6.97 -14.65
N ILE A 21 -0.54 6.11 -15.21
CA ILE A 21 0.29 5.19 -14.43
C ILE A 21 1.25 5.98 -13.53
N LEU A 22 1.97 6.96 -14.07
CA LEU A 22 2.88 7.80 -13.29
C LEU A 22 2.14 8.57 -12.17
N ARG A 23 0.93 9.06 -12.47
CA ARG A 23 0.09 9.72 -11.46
C ARG A 23 -0.35 8.75 -10.37
N LYS A 24 -0.70 7.51 -10.72
CA LYS A 24 -1.06 6.47 -9.75
C LYS A 24 0.12 6.18 -8.82
N GLN A 25 1.31 5.94 -9.37
CA GLN A 25 2.54 5.74 -8.59
C GLN A 25 2.83 6.92 -7.63
N GLU A 26 2.65 8.16 -8.09
CA GLU A 26 2.83 9.35 -7.24
C GLU A 26 1.83 9.38 -6.08
N LEU A 27 0.57 9.04 -6.35
CA LEU A 27 -0.48 8.99 -5.32
C LEU A 27 -0.23 7.87 -4.32
N ASP A 28 0.18 6.69 -4.78
CA ASP A 28 0.52 5.55 -3.91
C ASP A 28 1.69 5.90 -2.98
N ALA A 29 2.72 6.57 -3.51
CA ALA A 29 3.84 7.05 -2.70
C ALA A 29 3.42 8.11 -1.67
N LYS A 30 2.48 9.00 -2.02
CA LYS A 30 1.92 9.99 -1.06
C LYS A 30 1.06 9.32 0.00
N LEU A 31 0.27 8.33 -0.39
CA LEU A 31 -0.57 7.57 0.52
C LEU A 31 0.28 6.83 1.55
N SER A 32 1.31 6.10 1.11
CA SER A 32 2.23 5.40 2.02
C SER A 32 2.87 6.34 3.04
N LYS A 33 3.34 7.52 2.60
CA LYS A 33 3.91 8.53 3.51
C LYS A 33 2.91 9.05 4.53
N LEU A 34 1.65 9.21 4.12
CA LEU A 34 0.59 9.68 5.02
C LEU A 34 0.23 8.60 6.05
N GLU A 35 0.17 7.34 5.63
CA GLU A 35 -0.07 6.20 6.52
C GLU A 35 1.02 6.05 7.58
N ASP A 36 2.30 6.17 7.19
CA ASP A 36 3.42 6.18 8.14
C ASP A 36 3.29 7.32 9.16
N LYS A 37 2.90 8.52 8.71
CA LYS A 37 2.69 9.68 9.58
C LYS A 37 1.51 9.49 10.53
N ILE A 38 0.43 8.86 10.09
CA ILE A 38 -0.72 8.54 10.95
C ILE A 38 -0.26 7.61 12.08
N TYR A 39 0.46 6.55 11.75
CA TYR A 39 0.96 5.59 12.73
C TYR A 39 1.92 6.23 13.75
N GLU A 40 2.82 7.10 13.30
CA GLU A 40 3.71 7.86 14.18
C GLU A 40 2.92 8.76 15.14
N LYS A 41 1.90 9.47 14.63
CA LYS A 41 1.07 10.36 15.43
C LYS A 41 0.17 9.63 16.42
N GLU A 42 -0.29 8.43 16.10
CA GLU A 42 -0.98 7.57 17.06
C GLU A 42 -0.06 7.21 18.23
N ASN A 43 1.19 6.81 17.96
CA ASN A 43 2.17 6.49 19.00
C ASN A 43 2.47 7.69 19.90
N GLU A 44 2.69 8.87 19.31
CA GLU A 44 2.90 10.12 20.04
C GLU A 44 1.69 10.44 20.94
N TYR A 45 0.47 10.34 20.38
CA TYR A 45 -0.75 10.60 21.12
C TYR A 45 -0.97 9.62 22.29
N PHE A 46 -0.70 8.33 22.10
CA PHE A 46 -0.81 7.32 23.16
C PHE A 46 0.22 7.53 24.27
N ALA A 47 1.44 7.93 23.91
CA ALA A 47 2.50 8.23 24.87
C ALA A 47 2.13 9.41 25.78
N GLU A 48 1.48 10.44 25.24
CA GLU A 48 1.04 11.62 25.98
C GLU A 48 -0.26 11.39 26.78
N SER A 49 -1.13 10.47 26.33
CA SER A 49 -2.49 10.29 26.85
C SER A 49 -2.62 9.31 28.02
N ALA A 50 -1.89 9.53 29.12
CA ALA A 50 -1.85 8.59 30.26
C ALA A 50 -3.18 8.38 31.01
N HIS A 51 -4.11 9.35 30.95
CA HIS A 51 -5.32 9.39 31.79
C HIS A 51 -6.63 9.23 31.01
N GLY A 52 -6.56 8.90 29.73
CA GLY A 52 -7.74 8.77 28.87
C GLY A 52 -7.43 9.24 27.46
N ASN A 53 -8.07 8.61 26.47
CA ASN A 53 -7.86 8.89 25.06
C ASN A 53 -9.12 8.51 24.25
N ILE A 54 -9.14 8.88 22.97
CA ILE A 54 -10.27 8.60 22.08
C ILE A 54 -10.56 7.10 21.86
N VAL A 55 -9.57 6.23 22.05
CA VAL A 55 -9.70 4.79 21.77
C VAL A 55 -10.30 4.04 22.97
N LYS A 56 -9.86 4.35 24.19
CA LYS A 56 -10.26 3.67 25.43
C LYS A 56 -11.23 4.47 26.30
N GLY A 57 -11.49 5.74 25.95
CA GLY A 57 -12.37 6.65 26.66
C GLY A 57 -11.68 7.54 27.70
N PHE A 58 -12.47 8.46 28.28
CA PHE A 58 -12.01 9.52 29.20
C PHE A 58 -12.50 9.35 30.64
N ASP A 59 -13.07 8.20 31.01
CA ASP A 59 -13.61 7.93 32.35
C ASP A 59 -12.57 8.09 33.48
N ASN A 60 -11.29 7.95 33.14
CA ASN A 60 -10.19 8.10 34.08
C ASN A 60 -9.85 9.57 34.35
N PHE A 61 -10.33 10.51 33.55
CA PHE A 61 -10.09 11.95 33.74
C PHE A 61 -10.82 12.49 34.98
N THR A 62 -12.07 12.08 35.18
CA THR A 62 -12.89 12.52 36.33
C THR A 62 -12.46 11.84 37.64
N LYS A 63 -12.03 10.57 37.57
CA LYS A 63 -11.57 9.77 38.72
C LYS A 63 -10.13 10.07 39.12
N ALA A 64 -9.33 10.68 38.24
CA ALA A 64 -7.95 11.05 38.53
C ALA A 64 -7.82 12.08 39.66
N ASN A 65 -8.87 12.88 39.89
CA ASN A 65 -8.89 13.96 40.88
C ASN A 65 -9.29 13.50 42.30
N THR A 66 -9.70 12.25 42.48
CA THR A 66 -10.25 11.72 43.76
C THR A 66 -9.33 10.73 44.50
N GLY A 67 -8.01 10.87 44.39
CA GLY A 67 -7.07 10.30 45.37
C GLY A 67 -6.89 8.77 45.43
N GLY A 68 -7.41 7.99 44.47
CA GLY A 68 -7.24 6.54 44.42
C GLY A 68 -5.88 6.10 43.85
N SER A 69 -4.99 5.59 44.69
CA SER A 69 -3.59 5.20 44.47
C SER A 69 -3.36 3.89 43.69
N HIS A 70 -4.29 3.47 42.84
CA HIS A 70 -4.12 2.30 41.95
C HIS A 70 -4.50 2.63 40.50
N LYS A 71 -3.77 3.56 39.89
CA LYS A 71 -3.89 3.87 38.45
C LYS A 71 -3.01 2.93 37.65
N LYS A 72 -3.57 1.84 37.11
CA LYS A 72 -2.86 1.10 36.05
C LYS A 72 -2.79 2.02 34.83
N ARG A 73 -1.59 2.34 34.34
CA ARG A 73 -1.43 3.03 33.06
C ARG A 73 -2.20 2.25 32.00
N ILE A 74 -2.93 2.97 31.14
CA ILE A 74 -3.62 2.35 30.00
C ILE A 74 -2.57 1.61 29.19
N ALA A 75 -2.74 0.30 29.05
CA ALA A 75 -1.90 -0.52 28.21
C ALA A 75 -2.40 -0.38 26.77
N TYR A 76 -1.47 -0.11 25.87
CA TYR A 76 -1.72 0.03 24.43
C TYR A 76 -1.27 -1.24 23.73
N THR A 77 -2.08 -1.72 22.81
CA THR A 77 -1.77 -2.83 21.92
C THR A 77 -1.82 -2.38 20.48
N ASP A 78 -1.22 -3.13 19.56
CA ASP A 78 -1.25 -2.83 18.11
C ASP A 78 -2.70 -2.71 17.59
N ASP A 79 -3.65 -3.44 18.18
CA ASP A 79 -5.08 -3.37 17.85
C ASP A 79 -5.73 -2.02 18.17
N ASP A 80 -5.08 -1.17 18.98
CA ASP A 80 -5.59 0.16 19.36
C ASP A 80 -5.27 1.25 18.33
N HIS A 81 -4.47 0.94 17.31
CA HIS A 81 -4.11 1.83 16.20
C HIS A 81 -5.26 1.98 15.18
N ILE A 82 -6.43 2.39 15.66
CA ILE A 82 -7.68 2.40 14.89
C ILE A 82 -7.63 3.27 13.64
N PHE A 83 -6.79 4.32 13.60
CA PHE A 83 -6.65 5.18 12.42
C PHE A 83 -5.77 4.50 11.38
N SER A 84 -4.66 3.89 11.78
CA SER A 84 -3.83 3.09 10.87
C SER A 84 -4.56 1.84 10.36
N LEU A 85 -5.29 1.13 11.24
CA LEU A 85 -6.08 -0.05 10.91
C LEU A 85 -7.30 0.27 10.02
N SER A 86 -7.67 1.54 9.87
CA SER A 86 -8.73 1.95 8.92
C SER A 86 -8.30 1.87 7.45
N SER A 87 -7.00 1.79 7.16
CA SER A 87 -6.49 1.61 5.80
C SER A 87 -6.20 0.15 5.48
N ALA A 88 -6.88 -0.38 4.47
CA ALA A 88 -6.60 -1.72 3.94
C ALA A 88 -5.18 -1.84 3.35
N SER A 89 -4.66 -0.76 2.75
CA SER A 89 -3.29 -0.71 2.22
C SER A 89 -2.26 -0.79 3.35
N PHE A 90 -2.50 -0.06 4.44
CA PHE A 90 -1.67 -0.15 5.64
C PHE A 90 -1.73 -1.56 6.23
N VAL A 91 -2.92 -2.13 6.46
CA VAL A 91 -3.08 -3.48 7.01
C VAL A 91 -2.38 -4.53 6.16
N LYS A 92 -2.47 -4.45 4.82
CA LYS A 92 -1.74 -5.35 3.90
C LYS A 92 -0.22 -5.21 4.08
N SER A 93 0.30 -3.98 4.14
CA SER A 93 1.74 -3.74 4.32
C SER A 93 2.25 -4.13 5.71
N PHE A 94 1.44 -3.93 6.75
CA PHE A 94 1.72 -4.31 8.13
C PHE A 94 1.72 -5.83 8.30
N ALA A 95 0.74 -6.53 7.73
CA ALA A 95 0.70 -7.99 7.70
C ALA A 95 1.91 -8.58 6.94
N ARG A 96 2.33 -7.96 5.83
CA ARG A 96 3.58 -8.32 5.13
C ARG A 96 4.80 -8.22 6.05
N LYS A 97 4.94 -7.09 6.76
CA LYS A 97 6.04 -6.86 7.71
C LYS A 97 6.04 -7.87 8.86
N GLN A 98 4.86 -8.30 9.32
CA GLN A 98 4.73 -9.34 10.34
C GLN A 98 4.86 -10.78 9.80
N GLY A 99 5.08 -10.97 8.49
CA GLY A 99 5.22 -12.29 7.88
C GLY A 99 3.92 -13.09 7.76
N LEU A 100 2.77 -12.41 7.85
CA LEU A 100 1.42 -13.01 7.87
C LEU A 100 0.83 -13.19 6.45
N THR A 101 1.42 -12.59 5.42
CA THR A 101 0.93 -12.70 4.03
C THR A 101 1.67 -13.79 3.25
N GLY A 102 0.91 -14.73 2.67
CA GLY A 102 1.44 -15.79 1.81
C GLY A 102 1.75 -15.33 0.38
N LYS A 103 2.54 -16.15 -0.34
CA LYS A 103 3.12 -15.99 -1.70
C LYS A 103 2.24 -15.47 -2.85
N ASN A 104 0.97 -15.15 -2.63
CA ASN A 104 0.04 -14.68 -3.68
C ASN A 104 0.14 -13.17 -3.95
N ASP A 105 0.72 -12.37 -3.04
CA ASP A 105 0.84 -10.91 -3.20
C ASP A 105 2.03 -10.45 -4.08
N GLU A 106 2.98 -11.34 -4.38
CA GLU A 106 4.17 -11.03 -5.20
C GLU A 106 3.81 -10.76 -6.67
N LEU A 107 2.62 -11.17 -7.10
CA LEU A 107 2.11 -10.96 -8.46
C LEU A 107 1.62 -9.53 -8.71
N ASP A 108 1.19 -8.80 -7.68
CA ASP A 108 0.66 -7.43 -7.81
C ASP A 108 1.79 -6.39 -8.01
N GLU A 109 3.00 -6.69 -7.54
CA GLU A 109 4.15 -5.76 -7.58
C GLU A 109 4.78 -5.67 -8.98
N TYR A 110 4.58 -6.69 -9.83
CA TYR A 110 5.16 -6.75 -11.16
C TYR A 110 4.38 -5.94 -12.22
N GLU A 111 3.16 -5.46 -11.92
CA GLU A 111 2.27 -4.88 -12.93
C GLU A 111 2.47 -3.37 -13.17
N ASP A 112 3.12 -2.66 -12.25
CA ASP A 112 3.14 -1.18 -12.26
C ASP A 112 4.48 -0.54 -12.69
N SER A 113 5.47 -1.35 -13.08
CA SER A 113 6.78 -0.84 -13.51
C SER A 113 6.77 -0.35 -14.96
N VAL A 114 6.34 0.90 -15.19
CA VAL A 114 6.67 1.61 -16.44
C VAL A 114 8.08 2.18 -16.35
N GLU A 115 9.07 1.52 -16.95
CA GLU A 115 10.38 2.14 -17.15
C GLU A 115 10.21 3.38 -18.04
N PRO A 116 10.72 4.57 -17.66
CA PRO A 116 10.70 5.73 -18.53
C PRO A 116 11.61 5.42 -19.73
N THR A 117 11.00 5.12 -20.88
CA THR A 117 11.74 4.84 -22.12
C THR A 117 12.37 6.14 -22.63
N ASN A 118 13.50 6.54 -22.05
CA ASN A 118 14.22 7.73 -22.46
C ASN A 118 15.17 7.35 -23.60
N GLY A 119 14.63 7.27 -24.82
CA GLY A 119 15.34 7.44 -26.09
C GLY A 119 16.64 6.65 -26.38
N GLY A 120 16.98 5.63 -25.61
CA GLY A 120 18.18 4.83 -25.78
C GLY A 120 17.93 3.64 -26.72
N VAL A 121 18.64 3.61 -27.84
CA VAL A 121 18.68 2.49 -28.80
C VAL A 121 18.82 1.15 -28.07
N VAL A 122 17.79 0.31 -28.18
CA VAL A 122 17.87 -1.11 -27.78
C VAL A 122 18.72 -1.84 -28.84
N PRO A 123 19.78 -2.57 -28.47
CA PRO A 123 20.55 -3.36 -29.43
C PRO A 123 19.66 -4.48 -30.03
N PRO A 124 19.84 -4.85 -31.31
CA PRO A 124 18.99 -5.83 -31.95
C PRO A 124 19.31 -7.22 -31.38
N GLY A 125 18.51 -7.71 -30.43
CA GLY A 125 18.72 -9.04 -29.86
C GLY A 125 17.91 -9.41 -28.61
N ALA A 126 17.24 -8.48 -27.93
CA ALA A 126 16.48 -8.80 -26.72
C ALA A 126 15.02 -9.18 -27.03
N ASN A 127 14.80 -10.40 -27.55
CA ASN A 127 13.51 -11.07 -27.46
C ASN A 127 13.33 -11.61 -26.04
N THR A 128 12.59 -10.93 -25.17
CA THR A 128 12.12 -11.55 -23.93
C THR A 128 10.65 -11.23 -23.67
N THR A 129 9.78 -11.79 -24.51
CA THR A 129 8.44 -12.17 -24.07
C THR A 129 8.53 -13.65 -23.66
N PRO A 130 8.49 -14.02 -22.37
CA PRO A 130 8.44 -15.43 -22.00
C PRO A 130 7.10 -16.01 -22.45
N SER A 131 7.16 -16.86 -23.49
CA SER A 131 6.03 -17.65 -23.95
C SER A 131 5.51 -18.56 -22.83
N ARG A 132 4.22 -18.42 -22.54
CA ARG A 132 3.44 -19.28 -21.64
C ARG A 132 3.55 -20.75 -22.08
N LYS A 133 4.43 -21.54 -21.43
CA LYS A 133 4.40 -23.01 -21.61
C LYS A 133 3.12 -23.56 -20.99
N ARG A 134 2.11 -23.80 -21.84
CA ARG A 134 0.96 -24.62 -21.49
C ARG A 134 1.47 -26.05 -21.21
N LYS A 135 1.39 -26.48 -19.95
CA LYS A 135 1.64 -27.87 -19.55
C LYS A 135 0.56 -28.75 -20.17
N GLY A 136 0.93 -29.54 -21.18
CA GLY A 136 0.07 -30.55 -21.78
C GLY A 136 -0.20 -31.68 -20.80
N ARG A 137 -1.47 -32.08 -20.68
CA ARG A 137 -1.88 -33.32 -20.02
C ARG A 137 -1.49 -34.50 -20.92
N THR A 138 -0.70 -35.42 -20.42
CA THR A 138 -0.55 -36.76 -20.99
C THR A 138 -1.74 -37.61 -20.53
N MET A 139 -2.48 -38.17 -21.48
CA MET A 139 -3.36 -39.32 -21.28
C MET A 139 -2.50 -40.55 -21.59
N ASP A 140 -2.39 -41.49 -20.65
CA ASP A 140 -1.86 -42.83 -20.91
C ASP A 140 -3.05 -43.76 -21.26
N GLU A 141 -2.85 -44.58 -22.31
CA GLU A 141 -3.70 -45.73 -22.69
C GLU A 141 -3.38 -46.96 -21.86
#